data_AF-A0A545UTI6-F1
#
_entry.id   AF-A0A545UTI6-F1
#
_cell.length_a   1.000
_cell.length_b   1.000
_cell.length_c   1.000
_cell.angle_alpha   90.00
_cell.angle_beta   90.00
_cell.angle_gamma   90.00
#
_symmetry.space_group_name_H-M   'P 1'
#
loop_
_entity.id
_entity.type
_entity.pdbx_description
1 polymer ?
#
loop_
_entity_poly.entity_id
_entity_poly.type
_entity_poly.pdbx_seq_one_letter_code
_entity_poly.pdbx_strand_id
1 'polypeptide(L)'
;MDFSCSICDRSFSSQDALQQHTRDSPAHLPAFPCDACDRSFGSQESFDQHMRDSPAHNPRFGCDACDRSFRSQDSLDQHMRDSPAHARRFECETCDRFFDSESALEQHMRDAPAHAPAAFDCESCDRSFARQESLDQHMRDSPRHRQNVATPLDMFFRSFPLFNYDPSLPPATSYASLGRHMGWRRGQSESREAWQDYQDALRRELRMWYGQEDDLTAWHALCRAVGITPLPDTCARCESAARRTHVNIVDLIEWGRSNREEPVHRFNTVQELRDYTARTRKIFRNNMDGEDGNVVLRHLLRKIFRGNL
;
A
#
# COMPACT_ATOMS: atom_id res chain seq x y z
N MET A 1 -55.86 -79.29 -36.90
CA MET A 1 -55.48 -78.98 -35.50
C MET A 1 -54.88 -77.60 -35.54
N ASP A 2 -55.47 -76.66 -34.83
CA ASP A 2 -54.91 -75.32 -34.67
C ASP A 2 -53.94 -75.33 -33.49
N PHE A 3 -52.75 -74.76 -33.67
CA PHE A 3 -51.73 -74.71 -32.63
C PHE A 3 -51.83 -73.37 -31.91
N SER A 4 -52.50 -73.33 -30.76
CA SER A 4 -52.71 -72.12 -29.97
C SER A 4 -51.59 -71.91 -28.95
N CYS A 5 -51.21 -70.65 -28.75
CA CYS A 5 -50.29 -70.26 -27.69
C CYS A 5 -51.00 -70.28 -26.33
N SER A 6 -50.33 -70.81 -25.29
CA SER A 6 -50.91 -70.90 -23.94
C SER A 6 -50.84 -69.59 -23.14
N ILE A 7 -50.03 -68.63 -23.60
CA ILE A 7 -49.76 -67.36 -22.89
C ILE A 7 -50.45 -66.17 -23.58
N CYS A 8 -50.83 -66.29 -24.86
CA CYS A 8 -51.57 -65.27 -25.58
C CYS A 8 -52.58 -65.88 -26.54
N ASP A 9 -53.61 -65.14 -26.93
CA ASP A 9 -54.72 -65.63 -27.75
C ASP A 9 -54.38 -65.83 -29.25
N ARG A 10 -53.10 -66.07 -29.57
CA ARG A 10 -52.65 -66.30 -30.96
C ARG A 10 -52.69 -67.78 -31.33
N SER A 11 -53.21 -68.05 -32.52
CA SER A 11 -53.28 -69.39 -33.11
C SER A 11 -52.45 -69.45 -34.39
N PHE A 12 -51.79 -70.60 -34.60
CA PHE A 12 -50.83 -70.81 -35.68
C PHE A 12 -51.20 -72.02 -36.53
N SER A 13 -50.84 -71.97 -37.81
CA SER A 13 -51.15 -73.00 -38.82
C SER A 13 -50.26 -74.24 -38.73
N SER A 14 -49.16 -74.20 -37.96
CA SER A 14 -48.26 -75.34 -37.73
C SER A 14 -47.59 -75.29 -36.36
N GLN A 15 -47.12 -76.44 -35.89
CA GLN A 15 -46.36 -76.54 -34.64
C GLN A 15 -45.02 -75.78 -34.72
N ASP A 16 -44.35 -75.77 -35.87
CA ASP A 16 -43.11 -75.02 -36.08
C ASP A 16 -43.34 -73.50 -35.96
N ALA A 17 -44.46 -73.00 -36.51
CA ALA A 17 -44.84 -71.60 -36.39
C ALA A 17 -45.14 -71.20 -34.93
N LEU A 18 -45.78 -72.09 -34.15
CA LEU A 18 -45.97 -71.90 -32.72
C LEU A 18 -44.62 -71.89 -31.97
N GLN A 19 -43.71 -72.82 -32.28
CA GLN A 19 -42.39 -72.86 -31.63
C GLN A 19 -41.54 -71.62 -31.91
N GLN A 20 -41.58 -71.12 -33.15
CA GLN A 20 -40.90 -69.88 -33.51
C GLN A 20 -41.53 -68.68 -32.77
N HIS A 21 -42.85 -68.61 -32.70
CA HIS A 21 -43.55 -67.59 -31.92
C HIS A 21 -43.15 -67.62 -30.43
N THR A 22 -43.09 -68.81 -29.82
CA THR A 22 -42.69 -68.95 -28.41
C THR A 22 -41.24 -68.54 -28.17
N ARG A 23 -40.35 -68.74 -29.15
CA ARG A 23 -38.95 -68.33 -29.04
C ARG A 23 -38.74 -66.82 -29.20
N ASP A 24 -39.45 -66.20 -30.14
CA ASP A 24 -39.15 -64.84 -30.58
C ASP A 24 -40.10 -63.79 -29.97
N SER A 25 -41.23 -64.20 -29.40
CA SER A 25 -42.20 -63.26 -28.85
C SER A 25 -41.81 -62.78 -27.45
N PRO A 26 -41.84 -61.46 -27.19
CA PRO A 26 -41.57 -60.89 -25.87
C PRO A 26 -42.49 -61.42 -24.76
N ALA A 27 -43.67 -61.91 -25.11
CA ALA A 27 -44.63 -62.50 -24.17
C ALA A 27 -44.11 -63.79 -23.49
N HIS A 28 -43.09 -64.43 -24.07
CA HIS A 28 -42.48 -65.65 -23.56
C HIS A 28 -41.05 -65.45 -23.05
N LEU A 29 -40.52 -64.22 -23.13
CA LEU A 29 -39.21 -63.92 -22.57
C LEU A 29 -39.32 -63.89 -21.03
N PRO A 30 -38.31 -64.41 -20.30
CA PRO A 30 -38.28 -64.29 -18.85
C PRO A 30 -38.28 -62.82 -18.44
N ALA A 31 -39.31 -62.40 -17.72
CA ALA A 31 -39.36 -61.11 -17.07
C ALA A 31 -38.67 -61.20 -15.71
N PHE A 32 -37.88 -60.20 -15.37
CA PHE A 32 -37.23 -60.04 -14.07
C PHE A 32 -37.99 -58.96 -13.30
N PRO A 33 -39.00 -59.32 -12.49
CA PRO A 33 -39.77 -58.35 -11.70
C PRO A 33 -38.94 -57.89 -10.50
N CYS A 34 -39.07 -56.60 -10.16
CA CYS A 34 -38.61 -56.11 -8.88
C CYS A 34 -39.73 -56.25 -7.84
N ASP A 35 -39.47 -56.92 -6.71
CA ASP A 35 -40.51 -57.09 -5.67
C ASP A 35 -40.74 -55.81 -4.86
N ALA A 36 -39.81 -54.86 -4.90
CA ALA A 36 -39.87 -53.62 -4.15
C ALA A 36 -40.29 -52.40 -5.00
N CYS A 37 -40.54 -52.58 -6.30
CA CYS A 37 -41.25 -51.61 -7.13
C CYS A 37 -41.94 -52.31 -8.32
N ASP A 38 -43.06 -51.80 -8.82
CA ASP A 38 -43.86 -52.47 -9.87
C ASP A 38 -43.22 -52.45 -11.29
N ARG A 39 -41.89 -52.57 -11.41
CA ARG A 39 -41.15 -52.59 -12.67
C ARG A 39 -40.65 -53.99 -12.99
N SER A 40 -40.77 -54.37 -14.26
CA SER A 40 -40.26 -55.63 -14.81
C SER A 40 -39.28 -55.35 -15.93
N PHE A 41 -38.21 -56.14 -15.97
CA PHE A 41 -37.10 -55.97 -16.91
C PHE A 41 -37.01 -57.16 -17.86
N GLY A 42 -36.63 -56.91 -19.11
CA GLY A 42 -36.54 -57.94 -20.16
C GLY A 42 -35.21 -58.69 -20.20
N SER A 43 -34.26 -58.35 -19.34
CA SER A 43 -32.96 -59.03 -19.23
C SER A 43 -32.43 -58.98 -17.79
N GLN A 44 -31.64 -59.98 -17.42
CA GLN A 44 -31.00 -60.04 -16.10
C GLN A 44 -30.05 -58.84 -15.89
N GLU A 45 -29.29 -58.44 -16.91
CA GLU A 45 -28.36 -57.30 -16.81
C GLU A 45 -29.07 -55.98 -16.50
N SER A 46 -30.22 -55.74 -17.14
CA SER A 46 -31.01 -54.52 -16.88
C SER A 46 -31.67 -54.55 -15.50
N PHE A 47 -32.08 -55.73 -15.02
CA PHE A 47 -32.54 -55.95 -13.66
C PHE A 47 -31.44 -55.71 -12.62
N ASP A 48 -30.24 -56.26 -12.83
CA ASP A 48 -29.10 -56.09 -11.92
C ASP A 48 -28.63 -54.62 -11.85
N GLN A 49 -28.69 -53.90 -12.97
CA GLN A 49 -28.42 -52.46 -12.97
C GLN A 49 -29.50 -51.69 -12.20
N HIS A 50 -30.77 -52.04 -12.39
CA HIS A 50 -31.88 -51.44 -11.66
C HIS A 50 -31.76 -51.64 -10.15
N MET A 51 -31.44 -52.87 -9.71
CA MET A 51 -31.26 -53.17 -8.29
C MET A 51 -30.09 -52.40 -7.66
N ARG A 52 -29.05 -52.08 -8.44
CA ARG A 52 -27.90 -51.28 -7.97
C ARG A 52 -28.20 -49.79 -7.88
N ASP A 53 -28.89 -49.22 -8.86
CA ASP A 53 -28.99 -47.76 -9.01
C ASP A 53 -30.30 -47.15 -8.53
N SER A 54 -31.34 -47.97 -8.34
CA SER A 54 -32.68 -47.50 -8.01
C SER A 54 -32.75 -46.99 -6.57
N PRO A 55 -33.24 -45.77 -6.35
CA PRO A 55 -33.53 -45.25 -5.00
C PRO A 55 -34.60 -46.05 -4.25
N ALA A 56 -35.35 -46.91 -4.95
CA ALA A 56 -36.35 -47.76 -4.33
C ALA A 56 -35.73 -48.85 -3.43
N HIS A 57 -34.44 -49.18 -3.62
CA HIS A 57 -33.75 -50.24 -2.86
C HIS A 57 -32.42 -49.78 -2.26
N ASN A 58 -31.80 -48.74 -2.83
CA ASN A 58 -30.57 -48.19 -2.27
C ASN A 58 -30.89 -46.98 -1.37
N PRO A 59 -30.61 -47.03 -0.05
CA PRO A 59 -30.81 -45.89 0.83
C PRO A 59 -29.99 -44.70 0.35
N ARG A 60 -30.60 -43.51 0.35
CA ARG A 60 -29.89 -42.26 0.05
C ARG A 60 -29.32 -41.71 1.35
N PHE A 61 -28.05 -41.33 1.31
CA PHE A 61 -27.35 -40.73 2.45
C PHE A 61 -27.49 -39.20 2.35
N GLY A 62 -28.24 -38.61 3.27
CA GLY A 62 -28.45 -37.16 3.34
C GLY A 62 -27.29 -36.45 4.02
N CYS A 63 -27.01 -35.22 3.60
CA CYS A 63 -26.18 -34.31 4.37
C CYS A 63 -27.06 -33.54 5.37
N ASP A 64 -26.77 -33.59 6.67
CA ASP A 64 -27.58 -32.87 7.66
C ASP A 64 -27.43 -31.34 7.57
N ALA A 65 -26.39 -30.86 6.91
CA ALA A 65 -26.08 -29.44 6.75
C ALA A 65 -26.53 -28.85 5.39
N CYS A 66 -27.01 -29.66 4.44
CA CYS A 66 -27.58 -29.16 3.19
C CYS A 66 -28.52 -30.19 2.52
N ASP A 67 -29.41 -29.74 1.63
CA ASP A 67 -30.43 -30.60 0.98
C ASP A 67 -29.88 -31.58 -0.08
N ARG A 68 -28.59 -31.95 -0.03
CA ARG A 68 -27.97 -32.91 -0.98
C ARG A 68 -28.03 -34.33 -0.44
N SER A 69 -28.27 -35.28 -1.33
CA SER A 69 -28.28 -36.72 -1.01
C SER A 69 -27.41 -37.52 -1.96
N PHE A 70 -26.72 -38.51 -1.42
CA PHE A 70 -25.70 -39.30 -2.10
C PHE A 70 -26.08 -40.77 -2.18
N ARG A 71 -25.47 -41.50 -3.13
CA ARG A 71 -25.75 -42.92 -3.41
C ARG A 71 -24.95 -43.89 -2.53
N SER A 72 -23.96 -43.39 -1.79
CA SER A 72 -23.12 -44.15 -0.87
C SER A 72 -22.62 -43.25 0.26
N GLN A 73 -22.23 -43.88 1.39
CA GLN A 73 -21.58 -43.20 2.51
C GLN A 73 -20.26 -42.56 2.09
N ASP A 74 -19.41 -43.25 1.31
CA ASP A 74 -18.13 -42.69 0.82
C ASP A 74 -18.31 -41.39 0.05
N SER A 75 -19.37 -41.31 -0.78
CA SER A 75 -19.69 -40.10 -1.55
C SER A 75 -20.13 -38.95 -0.65
N LEU A 76 -20.85 -39.25 0.44
CA LEU A 76 -21.23 -38.27 1.46
C LEU A 76 -19.99 -37.81 2.24
N ASP A 77 -19.10 -38.72 2.65
CA ASP A 77 -17.89 -38.39 3.40
C ASP A 77 -16.90 -37.55 2.57
N GLN A 78 -16.83 -37.79 1.26
CA GLN A 78 -16.06 -36.94 0.35
C GLN A 78 -16.70 -35.55 0.23
N HIS A 79 -18.02 -35.47 0.10
CA HIS A 79 -18.74 -34.20 0.09
C HIS A 79 -18.50 -33.38 1.37
N MET A 80 -18.52 -34.02 2.54
CA MET A 80 -18.26 -33.35 3.83
C MET A 80 -16.83 -32.83 3.94
N ARG A 81 -15.84 -33.51 3.32
CA ARG A 81 -14.43 -33.08 3.32
C ARG A 81 -14.14 -31.97 2.32
N ASP A 82 -14.66 -32.09 1.10
CA ASP A 82 -14.23 -31.25 -0.02
C ASP A 82 -15.16 -30.05 -0.26
N SER A 83 -16.35 -30.03 0.34
CA SER A 83 -17.28 -28.92 0.15
C SER A 83 -16.88 -27.71 0.99
N PRO A 84 -16.74 -26.52 0.39
CA PRO A 84 -16.47 -25.27 1.12
C PRO A 84 -17.56 -24.92 2.15
N ALA A 85 -18.77 -25.46 1.97
CA ALA A 85 -19.89 -25.27 2.89
C ALA A 85 -19.64 -25.94 4.25
N HIS A 86 -18.84 -27.02 4.27
CA HIS A 86 -18.55 -27.83 5.45
C HIS A 86 -17.09 -27.74 5.89
N ALA A 87 -16.27 -26.95 5.18
CA ALA A 87 -14.89 -26.69 5.54
C ALA A 87 -14.83 -26.15 6.97
N ARG A 88 -14.00 -26.77 7.81
CA ARG A 88 -13.82 -26.38 9.20
C ARG A 88 -13.27 -24.95 9.24
N ARG A 89 -14.14 -24.01 9.60
CA ARG A 89 -13.80 -22.59 9.71
C ARG A 89 -13.22 -22.29 11.08
N PHE A 90 -12.17 -21.48 11.11
CA PHE A 90 -11.54 -20.97 12.32
C PHE A 90 -12.17 -19.62 12.64
N GLU A 91 -12.80 -19.51 13.81
CA GLU A 91 -13.50 -18.31 14.25
C GLU A 91 -12.56 -17.42 15.07
N CYS A 92 -12.62 -16.10 14.86
CA CYS A 92 -11.99 -15.16 15.76
C CYS A 92 -12.91 -14.93 16.97
N GLU A 93 -12.45 -15.22 18.18
CA GLU A 93 -13.28 -15.07 19.40
C GLU A 93 -13.62 -13.59 19.72
N THR A 94 -12.94 -12.64 19.09
CA THR A 94 -13.10 -11.20 19.37
C THR A 94 -13.77 -10.44 18.21
N CYS A 95 -13.92 -11.06 17.03
CA CYS A 95 -14.75 -10.49 15.96
C CYS A 95 -15.43 -11.62 15.18
N ASP A 96 -16.66 -11.40 14.70
CA ASP A 96 -17.50 -12.44 14.06
C ASP A 96 -17.01 -12.88 12.65
N ARG A 97 -15.69 -12.97 12.45
CA ARG A 97 -15.03 -13.37 11.21
C ARG A 97 -14.54 -14.81 11.28
N PHE A 98 -14.69 -15.47 10.13
CA PHE A 98 -14.31 -16.86 9.91
C PHE A 98 -13.19 -16.97 8.88
N PHE A 99 -12.25 -17.86 9.15
CA PHE A 99 -11.08 -18.13 8.32
C PHE A 99 -11.07 -19.59 7.87
N ASP A 100 -10.46 -19.87 6.72
CA ASP A 100 -10.37 -21.20 6.12
C ASP A 100 -9.18 -22.03 6.64
N SER A 101 -8.29 -21.41 7.41
CA SER A 101 -7.12 -22.06 7.99
C SER A 101 -6.68 -21.39 9.30
N GLU A 102 -6.00 -22.17 10.15
CA GLU A 102 -5.43 -21.69 11.41
C GLU A 102 -4.37 -20.60 11.16
N SER A 103 -3.52 -20.77 10.15
CA SER A 103 -2.51 -19.75 9.79
C SER A 103 -3.14 -18.42 9.36
N ALA A 104 -4.28 -18.45 8.64
CA ALA A 104 -5.02 -17.24 8.28
C ALA A 104 -5.65 -16.57 9.51
N LEU A 105 -6.16 -17.36 10.48
CA LEU A 105 -6.63 -16.84 11.75
C LEU A 105 -5.48 -16.22 12.58
N GLU A 106 -4.33 -16.90 12.69
CA GLU A 106 -3.15 -16.37 13.40
C GLU A 106 -2.64 -15.07 12.79
N GLN A 107 -2.60 -14.99 11.45
CA GLN A 107 -2.24 -13.76 10.77
C GLN A 107 -3.26 -12.65 11.06
N HIS A 108 -4.55 -12.97 11.03
CA HIS A 108 -5.60 -12.03 11.38
C HIS A 108 -5.46 -11.52 12.83
N MET A 109 -5.19 -12.39 13.80
CA MET A 109 -4.96 -12.01 15.19
C MET A 109 -3.71 -11.11 15.37
N ARG A 110 -2.71 -11.25 14.49
CA ARG A 110 -1.50 -10.43 14.50
C ARG A 110 -1.67 -9.06 13.85
N ASP A 111 -2.31 -9.03 12.68
CA ASP A 111 -2.34 -7.85 11.81
C ASP A 111 -3.61 -7.00 12.00
N ALA A 112 -4.69 -7.54 12.57
CA ALA A 112 -5.92 -6.78 12.76
C ALA A 112 -5.77 -5.77 13.91
N PRO A 113 -6.12 -4.49 13.69
CA PRO A 113 -6.05 -3.44 14.72
C PRO A 113 -6.87 -3.75 15.98
N ALA A 114 -7.90 -4.59 15.86
CA ALA A 114 -8.74 -5.02 16.98
C ALA A 114 -8.04 -6.00 17.94
N HIS A 115 -6.91 -6.61 17.52
CA HIS A 115 -6.22 -7.69 18.25
C HIS A 115 -4.73 -7.41 18.48
N ALA A 116 -4.17 -6.35 17.87
CA ALA A 116 -2.78 -5.97 18.05
C ALA A 116 -2.52 -5.50 19.50
N PRO A 117 -1.63 -6.16 20.27
CA PRO A 117 -1.21 -5.67 21.57
C PRO A 117 -0.27 -4.49 21.36
N ALA A 118 -0.64 -3.33 21.92
CA ALA A 118 0.10 -2.07 21.88
C ALA A 118 0.55 -1.67 20.47
N ALA A 119 -0.23 -0.81 19.83
CA ALA A 119 0.21 -0.09 18.66
C ALA A 119 1.62 0.48 18.85
N PHE A 120 2.48 0.29 17.86
CA PHE A 120 3.76 0.97 17.79
C PHE A 120 3.49 2.40 17.33
N ASP A 121 3.34 3.29 18.30
CA ASP A 121 3.04 4.69 18.06
C ASP A 121 4.29 5.43 17.61
N CYS A 122 4.13 6.30 16.62
CA CYS A 122 5.16 7.25 16.26
C CYS A 122 5.15 8.41 17.28
N GLU A 123 6.22 8.62 18.03
CA GLU A 123 6.27 9.74 19.02
C GLU A 123 6.20 11.14 18.39
N SER A 124 6.40 11.25 17.06
CA SER A 124 6.46 12.53 16.34
C SER A 124 5.28 12.77 15.38
N CYS A 125 4.34 11.84 15.30
CA CYS A 125 3.03 12.05 14.69
C CYS A 125 1.99 11.08 15.25
N ASP A 126 0.71 11.43 15.23
CA ASP A 126 -0.36 10.61 15.83
C ASP A 126 -0.73 9.35 15.00
N ARG A 127 0.27 8.65 14.46
CA ARG A 127 0.11 7.41 13.70
C ARG A 127 0.61 6.20 14.48
N SER A 128 -0.20 5.17 14.42
CA SER A 128 -0.07 3.91 15.12
C SER A 128 0.12 2.77 14.12
N PHE A 129 1.09 1.89 14.35
CA PHE A 129 1.40 0.78 13.45
C PHE A 129 1.21 -0.56 14.16
N ALA A 130 0.73 -1.56 13.42
CA ALA A 130 0.53 -2.91 13.96
C ALA A 130 1.84 -3.68 14.20
N ARG A 131 2.94 -3.25 13.57
CA ARG A 131 4.27 -3.89 13.65
C ARG A 131 5.40 -2.87 13.70
N GLN A 132 6.45 -3.17 14.46
CA GLN A 132 7.67 -2.36 14.54
C GLN A 132 8.29 -2.10 13.15
N GLU A 133 8.37 -3.12 12.29
CA GLU A 133 8.93 -2.96 10.94
C GLU A 133 8.15 -1.93 10.09
N SER A 134 6.83 -1.85 10.30
CA SER A 134 5.97 -0.88 9.61
C SER A 134 6.19 0.54 10.15
N LEU A 135 6.41 0.68 11.47
CA LEU A 135 6.86 1.93 12.07
C LEU A 135 8.26 2.31 11.53
N ASP A 136 9.21 1.39 11.45
CA ASP A 136 10.56 1.66 10.93
C ASP A 136 10.56 2.05 9.44
N GLN A 137 9.69 1.44 8.64
CA GLN A 137 9.48 1.83 7.25
C GLN A 137 8.83 3.21 7.17
N HIS A 138 7.82 3.47 8.01
CA HIS A 138 7.20 4.78 8.13
C HIS A 138 8.22 5.87 8.53
N MET A 139 9.11 5.59 9.48
CA MET A 139 10.16 6.52 9.90
C MET A 139 11.18 6.80 8.78
N ARG A 140 11.39 5.85 7.86
CA ARG A 140 12.30 6.02 6.71
C ARG A 140 11.65 6.77 5.54
N ASP A 141 10.40 6.44 5.22
CA ASP A 141 9.78 6.88 3.96
C ASP A 141 8.78 8.03 4.13
N SER A 142 8.22 8.21 5.33
CA SER A 142 7.28 9.30 5.59
C SER A 142 7.98 10.64 5.43
N PRO A 143 7.45 11.57 4.62
CA PRO A 143 8.02 12.91 4.45
C PRO A 143 8.23 13.67 5.79
N ARG A 144 7.43 13.35 6.82
CA ARG A 144 7.59 13.91 8.18
C ARG A 144 8.81 13.37 8.93
N HIS A 145 9.27 12.14 8.64
CA HIS A 145 10.38 11.47 9.34
C HIS A 145 11.63 11.30 8.48
N ARG A 146 11.51 11.54 7.18
CA ARG A 146 12.61 11.69 6.21
C ARG A 146 13.64 12.76 6.60
N GLN A 147 13.37 13.51 7.66
CA GLN A 147 14.29 14.46 8.31
C GLN A 147 15.49 13.80 9.01
N ASN A 148 15.65 12.48 8.97
CA ASN A 148 16.90 11.80 9.34
C ASN A 148 17.83 11.51 8.15
N VAL A 149 17.66 12.20 7.02
CA VAL A 149 18.77 12.39 6.08
C VAL A 149 19.49 13.65 6.51
N ALA A 150 20.74 13.51 6.99
CA ALA A 150 21.59 14.66 7.30
C ALA A 150 21.49 15.67 6.15
N THR A 151 21.00 16.88 6.44
CA THR A 151 20.85 17.90 5.40
C THR A 151 22.23 18.27 4.85
N PRO A 152 22.33 18.96 3.70
CA PRO A 152 23.61 19.45 3.21
C PRO A 152 24.40 20.25 4.25
N LEU A 153 23.74 21.05 5.09
CA LEU A 153 24.39 21.72 6.22
C LEU A 153 24.83 20.76 7.32
N ASP A 154 24.03 19.74 7.67
CA ASP A 154 24.44 18.77 8.67
C ASP A 154 25.67 17.98 8.22
N MET A 155 25.73 17.60 6.94
CA MET A 155 26.91 16.95 6.35
C MET A 155 28.14 17.87 6.39
N PHE A 156 27.96 19.16 6.09
CA PHE A 156 29.04 20.14 6.19
C PHE A 156 29.58 20.25 7.62
N PHE A 157 28.72 20.48 8.62
CA PHE A 157 29.17 20.67 10.01
C PHE A 157 29.76 19.39 10.61
N ARG A 158 29.21 18.21 10.27
CA ARG A 158 29.73 16.91 10.73
C ARG A 158 31.04 16.52 10.06
N SER A 159 31.47 17.22 9.01
CA SER A 159 32.78 17.00 8.39
C SER A 159 33.96 17.48 9.26
N PHE A 160 33.68 18.19 10.37
CA PHE A 160 34.66 18.67 11.35
C PHE A 160 34.56 17.81 12.65
N PRO A 161 35.38 16.76 12.82
CA PRO A 161 35.15 15.74 13.87
C PRO A 161 35.25 16.24 15.31
N LEU A 162 36.01 17.30 15.55
CA LEU A 162 36.22 17.90 16.88
C LEU A 162 35.23 19.04 17.18
N PHE A 163 34.41 19.43 16.22
CA PHE A 163 33.41 20.45 16.40
C PHE A 163 32.12 19.84 16.96
N ASN A 164 31.72 20.27 18.16
CA ASN A 164 30.46 19.86 18.77
C ASN A 164 29.28 20.56 18.08
N TYR A 165 28.80 19.97 16.99
CA TYR A 165 27.69 20.49 16.19
C TYR A 165 26.33 20.19 16.84
N ASP A 166 25.56 21.26 17.07
CA ASP A 166 24.16 21.20 17.50
C ASP A 166 23.22 21.60 16.32
N PRO A 167 22.48 20.65 15.74
CA PRO A 167 21.57 20.90 14.62
C PRO A 167 20.38 21.81 14.94
N SER A 168 20.08 22.04 16.22
CA SER A 168 18.99 22.92 16.66
C SER A 168 19.34 24.41 16.55
N LEU A 169 20.64 24.74 16.45
CA LEU A 169 21.10 26.11 16.33
C LEU A 169 20.94 26.63 14.89
N PRO A 170 20.68 27.94 14.72
CA PRO A 170 20.70 28.57 13.40
C PRO A 170 22.02 28.32 12.66
N PRO A 171 22.00 28.01 11.35
CA PRO A 171 23.22 27.71 10.58
C PRO A 171 24.29 28.81 10.67
N ALA A 172 23.88 30.08 10.71
CA ALA A 172 24.80 31.20 10.87
C ALA A 172 25.51 31.19 12.24
N THR A 173 24.80 30.80 13.29
CA THR A 173 25.34 30.64 14.65
C THR A 173 26.32 29.48 14.73
N SER A 174 25.97 28.35 14.10
CA SER A 174 26.84 27.17 14.01
C SER A 174 28.11 27.47 13.23
N TYR A 175 28.03 28.18 12.10
CA TYR A 175 29.20 28.59 11.33
C TYR A 175 30.10 29.58 12.08
N ALA A 176 29.52 30.56 12.79
CA ALA A 176 30.29 31.47 13.62
C ALA A 176 31.03 30.75 14.77
N SER A 177 30.42 29.71 15.32
CA SER A 177 31.02 28.89 16.38
C SER A 177 32.11 27.98 15.83
N LEU A 178 31.90 27.38 14.65
CA LEU A 178 32.93 26.62 13.93
C LEU A 178 34.15 27.49 13.62
N GLY A 179 33.95 28.71 13.11
CA GLY A 179 35.06 29.62 12.82
C GLY A 179 35.88 30.00 14.06
N ARG A 180 35.22 30.12 15.23
CA ARG A 180 35.91 30.31 16.52
C ARG A 180 36.68 29.07 16.96
N HIS A 181 36.08 27.89 16.82
CA HIS A 181 36.71 26.61 17.16
C HIS A 181 37.96 26.33 16.31
N MET A 182 37.89 26.62 15.00
CA MET A 182 38.99 26.42 14.07
C MET A 182 40.05 27.54 14.13
N GLY A 183 39.80 28.64 14.85
CA GLY A 183 40.72 29.77 14.96
C GLY A 183 40.95 30.53 13.66
N TRP A 184 39.98 30.51 12.73
CA TRP A 184 40.13 31.10 11.40
C TRP A 184 40.34 32.63 11.46
N ARG A 185 41.39 33.09 10.79
CA ARG A 185 41.66 34.52 10.59
C ARG A 185 41.21 34.98 9.20
N ARG A 186 40.79 36.24 9.11
CA ARG A 186 40.34 36.86 7.86
C ARG A 186 41.45 36.78 6.80
N GLY A 187 41.19 36.09 5.70
CA GLY A 187 42.12 35.98 4.55
C GLY A 187 42.86 34.64 4.42
N GLN A 188 42.76 33.73 5.39
CA GLN A 188 43.30 32.37 5.27
C GLN A 188 42.59 31.58 4.15
N SER A 189 43.31 30.67 3.50
CA SER A 189 42.75 29.79 2.46
C SER A 189 41.73 28.83 3.05
N GLU A 190 42.01 28.18 4.19
CA GLU A 190 41.09 27.21 4.79
C GLU A 190 39.76 27.87 5.19
N SER A 191 39.84 29.10 5.73
CA SER A 191 38.64 29.89 6.05
C SER A 191 37.82 30.28 4.81
N ARG A 192 38.46 30.43 3.65
CA ARG A 192 37.77 30.77 2.39
C ARG A 192 37.13 29.54 1.77
N GLU A 193 37.82 28.41 1.77
CA GLU A 193 37.31 27.12 1.29
C GLU A 193 36.12 26.67 2.13
N ALA A 194 36.25 26.65 3.46
CA ALA A 194 35.15 26.30 4.34
C ALA A 194 33.94 27.26 4.22
N TRP A 195 34.19 28.54 3.92
CA TRP A 195 33.11 29.49 3.62
C TRP A 195 32.41 29.14 2.31
N GLN A 196 33.14 28.72 1.28
CA GLN A 196 32.55 28.30 0.00
C GLN A 196 31.72 27.04 0.18
N ASP A 197 32.23 26.04 0.90
CA ASP A 197 31.53 24.79 1.19
C ASP A 197 30.25 25.03 2.00
N TYR A 198 30.30 25.92 2.99
CA TYR A 198 29.13 26.34 3.74
C TYR A 198 28.07 27.01 2.85
N GLN A 199 28.49 27.87 1.92
CA GLN A 199 27.58 28.52 0.97
C GLN A 199 26.98 27.53 -0.04
N ASP A 200 27.74 26.53 -0.48
CA ASP A 200 27.22 25.44 -1.31
C ASP A 200 26.19 24.60 -0.55
N ALA A 201 26.48 24.26 0.71
CA ALA A 201 25.55 23.55 1.59
C ALA A 201 24.24 24.33 1.77
N LEU A 202 24.29 25.64 2.07
CA LEU A 202 23.10 26.50 2.13
C LEU A 202 22.28 26.44 0.84
N ARG A 203 22.93 26.52 -0.32
CA ARG A 203 22.26 26.49 -1.63
C ARG A 203 21.58 25.14 -1.90
N ARG A 204 22.27 24.03 -1.62
CA ARG A 204 21.73 22.67 -1.79
C ARG A 204 20.55 22.44 -0.86
N GLU A 205 20.63 22.94 0.36
CA GLU A 205 19.55 22.78 1.34
C GLU A 205 18.32 23.64 1.00
N LEU A 206 18.53 24.86 0.52
CA LEU A 206 17.43 25.68 0.01
C LEU A 206 16.68 24.97 -1.14
N ARG A 207 17.41 24.34 -2.08
CA ARG A 207 16.81 23.51 -3.14
C ARG A 207 16.10 22.27 -2.60
N MET A 208 16.64 21.65 -1.55
CA MET A 208 16.00 20.51 -0.89
C MET A 208 14.63 20.89 -0.30
N TRP A 209 14.53 22.05 0.34
CA TRP A 209 13.27 22.49 0.97
C TRP A 209 12.24 23.06 0.00
N TYR A 210 12.69 23.79 -1.02
CA TYR A 210 11.81 24.56 -1.91
C TYR A 210 11.84 24.10 -3.37
N GLY A 211 12.42 22.93 -3.65
CA GLY A 211 12.25 22.14 -4.88
C GLY A 211 12.77 22.76 -6.18
N GLN A 212 12.08 22.47 -7.29
CA GLN A 212 12.39 22.93 -8.67
C GLN A 212 11.30 23.91 -9.20
N GLU A 213 11.60 24.72 -10.23
CA GLU A 213 10.71 25.79 -10.75
C GLU A 213 9.35 25.26 -11.24
N ASP A 214 9.31 24.00 -11.67
CA ASP A 214 8.12 23.38 -12.27
C ASP A 214 7.26 22.61 -11.26
N ASP A 215 7.65 22.57 -9.98
CA ASP A 215 6.91 21.86 -8.94
C ASP A 215 6.01 22.80 -8.14
N LEU A 216 4.69 22.69 -8.38
CA LEU A 216 3.69 23.47 -7.67
C LEU A 216 3.70 23.23 -6.14
N THR A 217 4.03 22.02 -5.71
CA THR A 217 4.14 21.67 -4.28
C THR A 217 5.26 22.45 -3.62
N ALA A 218 6.39 22.57 -4.32
CA ALA A 218 7.55 23.30 -3.88
C ALA A 218 7.28 24.82 -3.81
N TRP A 219 6.56 25.34 -4.81
CA TRP A 219 6.04 26.70 -4.78
C TRP A 219 5.09 26.97 -3.63
N HIS A 220 4.20 26.02 -3.31
CA HIS A 220 3.31 26.15 -2.16
C HIS A 220 4.07 26.14 -0.84
N ALA A 221 5.10 25.31 -0.70
CA ALA A 221 5.98 25.33 0.48
C ALA A 221 6.64 26.70 0.65
N LEU A 222 7.18 27.28 -0.43
CA LEU A 222 7.75 28.62 -0.40
C LEU A 222 6.70 29.69 -0.08
N CYS A 223 5.53 29.63 -0.72
CA CYS A 223 4.44 30.59 -0.49
C CYS A 223 3.97 30.57 0.98
N ARG A 224 3.87 29.39 1.59
CA ARG A 224 3.58 29.26 3.04
C ARG A 224 4.70 29.88 3.87
N ALA A 225 5.96 29.56 3.57
CA ALA A 225 7.10 30.11 4.29
C ALA A 225 7.12 31.64 4.27
N VAL A 226 6.76 32.28 3.14
CA VAL A 226 6.70 33.75 3.04
C VAL A 226 5.33 34.37 3.39
N GLY A 227 4.36 33.55 3.83
CA GLY A 227 3.04 34.03 4.26
C GLY A 227 2.16 34.57 3.12
N ILE A 228 2.23 33.97 1.93
CA ILE A 228 1.31 34.24 0.82
C ILE A 228 0.05 33.38 1.01
N THR A 229 -1.06 34.04 1.28
CA THR A 229 -2.39 33.41 1.38
C THR A 229 -3.44 34.29 0.65
N PRO A 230 -4.39 33.70 -0.09
CA PRO A 230 -4.52 32.28 -0.42
C PRO A 230 -3.40 31.79 -1.36
N LEU A 231 -3.14 30.47 -1.33
CA LEU A 231 -2.12 29.87 -2.19
C LEU A 231 -2.54 29.95 -3.66
N PRO A 232 -1.67 30.42 -4.58
CA PRO A 232 -1.99 30.43 -6.00
C PRO A 232 -2.10 29.01 -6.57
N ASP A 233 -2.88 28.88 -7.65
CA ASP A 233 -3.19 27.62 -8.33
C ASP A 233 -2.13 27.17 -9.36
N THR A 234 -1.20 28.06 -9.72
CA THR A 234 -0.18 27.82 -10.76
C THR A 234 1.20 28.33 -10.32
N CYS A 235 2.26 27.69 -10.81
CA CYS A 235 3.65 28.07 -10.53
C CYS A 235 3.95 29.52 -10.94
N ALA A 236 3.44 29.97 -12.09
CA ALA A 236 3.62 31.35 -12.57
C ALA A 236 2.98 32.40 -11.64
N ARG A 237 1.83 32.09 -11.05
CA ARG A 237 1.19 32.98 -10.07
C ARG A 237 1.91 32.94 -8.72
N CYS A 238 2.46 31.79 -8.32
CA CYS A 238 3.34 31.69 -7.15
C CYS A 238 4.60 32.54 -7.34
N GLU A 239 5.27 32.45 -8.49
CA GLU A 239 6.44 33.28 -8.81
C GLU A 239 6.09 34.76 -8.72
N SER A 240 5.01 35.19 -9.38
CA SER A 240 4.59 36.59 -9.39
C SER A 240 4.29 37.14 -8.00
N ALA A 241 3.63 36.34 -7.14
CA ALA A 241 3.34 36.69 -5.77
C ALA A 241 4.62 36.77 -4.91
N ALA A 242 5.50 35.78 -5.03
CA ALA A 242 6.73 35.72 -4.26
C ALA A 242 7.77 36.77 -4.69
N ARG A 243 7.80 37.16 -5.98
CA ARG A 243 8.78 38.09 -6.57
C ARG A 243 8.82 39.47 -5.93
N ARG A 244 7.74 39.89 -5.26
CA ARG A 244 7.65 41.18 -4.56
C ARG A 244 8.09 41.12 -3.10
N THR A 245 8.49 39.96 -2.61
CA THR A 245 8.82 39.73 -1.21
C THR A 245 10.31 39.90 -0.97
N HIS A 246 10.70 40.64 0.07
CA HIS A 246 12.07 40.70 0.55
C HIS A 246 12.17 39.83 1.81
N VAL A 247 12.95 38.76 1.77
CA VAL A 247 13.20 37.87 2.92
C VAL A 247 14.67 37.45 2.91
N ASN A 248 15.20 37.10 4.08
CA ASN A 248 16.53 36.53 4.19
C ASN A 248 16.48 35.02 3.85
N ILE A 249 17.44 34.56 3.06
CA ILE A 249 17.47 33.18 2.58
C ILE A 249 17.85 32.19 3.68
N VAL A 250 18.72 32.58 4.62
CA VAL A 250 19.06 31.72 5.76
C VAL A 250 17.85 31.59 6.69
N ASP A 251 17.02 32.63 6.84
CA ASP A 251 15.74 32.53 7.56
C ASP A 251 14.78 31.54 6.90
N LEU A 252 14.74 31.49 5.56
CA LEU A 252 13.95 30.50 4.84
C LEU A 252 14.48 29.07 5.04
N ILE A 253 15.80 28.89 5.07
CA ILE A 253 16.39 27.57 5.35
C ILE A 253 16.09 27.16 6.80
N GLU A 254 16.25 28.08 7.75
CA GLU A 254 15.88 27.86 9.15
C GLU A 254 14.39 27.51 9.29
N TRP A 255 13.51 28.18 8.54
CA TRP A 255 12.10 27.86 8.50
C TRP A 255 11.86 26.44 7.99
N GLY A 256 12.49 26.05 6.87
CA GLY A 256 12.36 24.70 6.32
C GLY A 256 12.90 23.60 7.23
N ARG A 257 13.99 23.87 7.97
CA ARG A 257 14.55 22.98 9.00
C ARG A 257 13.66 22.88 10.24
N SER A 258 12.75 23.82 10.44
CA SER A 258 11.89 23.91 11.61
C SER A 258 10.46 23.44 11.29
N ASN A 259 9.73 22.93 12.27
CA ASN A 259 8.31 22.63 12.11
C ASN A 259 7.43 23.87 12.41
N ARG A 260 7.89 25.07 12.02
CA ARG A 260 7.21 26.33 12.32
C ARG A 260 6.06 26.58 11.36
N GLU A 261 4.92 27.00 11.89
CA GLU A 261 3.77 27.42 11.09
C GLU A 261 3.81 28.92 10.73
N GLU A 262 4.51 29.71 11.54
CA GLU A 262 4.62 31.16 11.33
C GLU A 262 5.53 31.49 10.14
N PRO A 263 5.12 32.42 9.25
CA PRO A 263 5.93 32.79 8.09
C PRO A 263 7.20 33.52 8.49
N VAL A 264 8.23 33.44 7.65
CA VAL A 264 9.49 34.17 7.84
C VAL A 264 9.26 35.67 7.83
N HIS A 265 10.14 36.38 8.54
CA HIS A 265 10.09 37.84 8.59
C HIS A 265 10.30 38.44 7.19
N ARG A 266 9.39 39.35 6.81
CA ARG A 266 9.42 40.06 5.53
C ARG A 266 9.86 41.50 5.74
N PHE A 267 10.70 41.98 4.82
CA PHE A 267 11.18 43.34 4.81
C PHE A 267 10.43 44.17 3.76
N ASN A 268 10.21 45.45 4.06
CA ASN A 268 9.55 46.34 3.13
C ASN A 268 10.52 46.83 2.06
N THR A 269 11.80 46.94 2.41
CA THR A 269 12.85 47.43 1.51
C THR A 269 14.08 46.52 1.48
N VAL A 270 14.84 46.62 0.38
CA VAL A 270 16.15 45.95 0.25
C VAL A 270 17.14 46.45 1.32
N GLN A 271 17.05 47.72 1.70
CA GLN A 271 17.95 48.31 2.69
C GLN A 271 17.73 47.71 4.08
N GLU A 272 16.47 47.57 4.51
CA GLU A 272 16.13 46.91 5.78
C GLU A 272 16.65 45.47 5.84
N LEU A 273 16.51 44.72 4.74
CA LEU A 273 17.03 43.37 4.63
C LEU A 273 18.57 43.34 4.70
N ARG A 274 19.25 44.29 4.05
CA ARG A 274 20.72 44.42 4.12
C ARG A 274 21.19 44.72 5.53
N ASP A 275 20.53 45.65 6.21
CA ASP A 275 20.86 46.02 7.59
C ASP A 275 20.62 44.84 8.53
N TYR A 276 19.52 44.10 8.35
CA TYR A 276 19.25 42.86 9.09
C TYR A 276 20.32 41.80 8.85
N THR A 277 20.70 41.58 7.59
CA THR A 277 21.72 40.59 7.20
C THR A 277 23.09 40.95 7.79
N ALA A 278 23.44 42.24 7.81
CA ALA A 278 24.67 42.73 8.41
C ALA A 278 24.70 42.50 9.93
N ARG A 279 23.58 42.81 10.62
CA ARG A 279 23.45 42.63 12.08
C ARG A 279 23.47 41.16 12.50
N THR A 280 22.75 40.30 11.80
CA THR A 280 22.57 38.88 12.18
C THR A 280 23.65 37.96 11.62
N ARG A 281 24.45 38.45 10.67
CA ARG A 281 25.48 37.67 9.96
C ARG A 281 24.90 36.48 9.17
N LYS A 282 23.60 36.48 8.91
CA LYS A 282 22.86 35.50 8.08
C LYS A 282 23.13 35.74 6.59
N ILE A 283 24.38 35.52 6.18
CA ILE A 283 24.88 35.86 4.85
C ILE A 283 24.71 34.67 3.92
N PHE A 284 24.00 34.92 2.82
CA PHE A 284 23.92 34.03 1.67
C PHE A 284 24.51 34.76 0.46
N ARG A 285 25.61 34.24 -0.10
CA ARG A 285 26.26 34.80 -1.29
C ARG A 285 25.56 34.29 -2.55
N ASN A 286 25.16 35.23 -3.39
CA ASN A 286 24.81 34.90 -4.76
C ASN A 286 26.02 35.10 -5.67
N ASN A 287 26.55 34.02 -6.24
CA ASN A 287 27.61 34.09 -7.25
C ASN A 287 27.06 34.30 -8.67
N MET A 288 25.75 34.48 -8.83
CA MET A 288 25.10 34.64 -10.13
C MET A 288 24.99 36.13 -10.48
N ASP A 289 26.05 36.64 -11.13
CA ASP A 289 26.22 37.93 -11.80
C ASP A 289 26.41 39.18 -10.92
N GLY A 290 27.65 39.70 -10.91
CA GLY A 290 28.03 41.12 -11.03
C GLY A 290 27.45 42.23 -10.14
N GLU A 291 26.34 42.03 -9.45
CA GLU A 291 25.70 42.99 -8.53
C GLU A 291 25.88 42.53 -7.09
N ASP A 292 26.32 43.44 -6.22
CA ASP A 292 26.71 43.23 -4.81
C ASP A 292 25.87 42.20 -4.01
N GLY A 293 26.30 40.94 -4.04
CA GLY A 293 26.74 40.11 -2.92
C GLY A 293 25.75 39.65 -1.84
N ASN A 294 24.62 40.31 -1.60
CA ASN A 294 23.68 39.98 -0.49
C ASN A 294 22.23 40.05 -0.96
N VAL A 295 21.49 38.93 -0.88
CA VAL A 295 20.35 38.68 -1.78
C VAL A 295 18.96 38.97 -1.21
N VAL A 296 18.09 39.41 -2.11
CA VAL A 296 16.63 39.59 -2.02
C VAL A 296 15.95 38.48 -2.84
N LEU A 297 14.84 37.90 -2.37
CA LEU A 297 14.08 36.84 -3.07
C LEU A 297 13.75 37.16 -4.55
N ARG A 298 13.54 38.45 -4.86
CA ARG A 298 13.25 39.02 -6.19
C ARG A 298 14.19 38.54 -7.31
N HIS A 299 15.44 38.14 -7.00
CA HIS A 299 16.45 37.73 -7.99
C HIS A 299 16.78 36.23 -8.00
N LEU A 300 16.41 35.48 -6.94
CA LEU A 300 16.80 34.09 -6.79
C LEU A 300 15.83 33.10 -7.47
N LEU A 301 14.55 33.45 -7.51
CA LEU A 301 13.51 32.57 -8.07
C LEU A 301 13.74 32.19 -9.53
N ARG A 302 14.33 33.07 -10.36
CA ARG A 302 14.56 32.80 -11.79
C ARG A 302 15.86 32.04 -12.11
N LYS A 303 16.74 31.88 -11.11
CA LYS A 303 18.14 31.43 -11.32
C LYS A 303 18.58 30.30 -10.39
N ILE A 304 17.94 30.11 -9.24
CA ILE A 304 18.14 28.92 -8.40
C ILE A 304 17.57 27.67 -9.08
N PHE A 305 16.46 27.87 -9.78
CA PHE A 305 15.57 26.83 -10.27
C PHE A 305 15.72 26.56 -11.77
N ARG A 306 16.26 27.51 -12.54
CA ARG A 306 16.98 27.18 -13.79
C ARG A 306 18.24 26.41 -13.42
N GLY A 307 18.16 25.08 -13.41
CA GLY A 307 19.33 24.23 -13.53
C GLY A 307 20.17 24.72 -14.72
N ASN A 308 21.48 24.77 -14.55
CA ASN A 308 22.40 25.10 -15.65
C ASN A 308 22.01 24.31 -16.90
N LEU A 309 21.64 25.03 -17.97
CA LEU A 309 22.03 24.66 -19.32
C LEU A 309 23.49 25.08 -19.49
#